data_AF-A0A088GHH6-F1
#
_entry.id   AF-A0A088GHH6-F1
#
_cell.length_a   1.000
_cell.length_b   1.000
_cell.length_c   1.000
_cell.angle_alpha   90.00
_cell.angle_beta   90.00
_cell.angle_gamma   90.00
#
_symmetry.space_group_name_H-M   'P 1'
#
loop_
_entity.id
_entity.type
_entity.pdbx_description
1 polymer ?
#
loop_
_entity_poly.entity_id
_entity_poly.type
_entity_poly.pdbx_seq_one_letter_code
_entity_poly.pdbx_strand_id
1 'polypeptide(L)'
;MFSDAKGYFGRTNNEMEMLALINALLQAAKTDAPVTIVSDSKYVLDSVTNWMYNWQSNGWKKAGGEIANLKGWQQIFDLVQPLENRLDFIWVKGHATSNGNVLVDRLLNEAMDAL
;
A
#
# COMPACT_ATOMS: atom_id res chain seq x y z
N MET A 1 -24.48 14.27 0.07
CA MET A 1 -23.82 13.58 -1.06
C MET A 1 -22.53 14.36 -1.31
N PHE A 2 -21.44 14.00 -0.65
CA PHE A 2 -20.18 14.75 -0.70
C PHE A 2 -19.13 13.89 -1.37
N SER A 3 -18.95 14.13 -2.66
CA SER A 3 -17.82 13.68 -3.46
C SER A 3 -16.86 14.86 -3.49
N ASP A 4 -15.86 14.89 -2.61
CA ASP A 4 -14.80 15.92 -2.65
C ASP A 4 -13.46 15.24 -2.95
N ALA A 5 -13.29 14.91 -4.23
CA ALA A 5 -12.00 14.68 -4.85
C ALA A 5 -11.34 16.05 -5.06
N LYS A 6 -10.78 16.62 -4.00
CA LYS A 6 -9.87 17.77 -4.08
C LYS A 6 -8.47 17.34 -3.73
N GLY A 7 -7.62 17.34 -4.74
CA GLY A 7 -6.18 17.20 -4.60
C GLY A 7 -5.66 18.16 -3.55
N TYR A 8 -5.18 17.61 -2.44
CA TYR A 8 -4.33 18.33 -1.51
C TYR A 8 -2.93 18.41 -2.10
N PHE A 9 -2.71 19.45 -2.90
CA PHE A 9 -1.39 20.00 -3.19
C PHE A 9 -0.76 20.45 -1.85
N GLY A 10 0.22 19.73 -1.31
CA GLY A 10 1.04 20.28 -0.22
C GLY A 10 1.82 19.34 0.68
N ARG A 11 1.53 18.04 0.70
CA ARG A 11 2.40 16.99 1.25
C ARG A 11 2.36 15.84 0.28
N THR A 12 3.52 15.48 -0.25
CA THR A 12 3.65 14.68 -1.47
C THR A 12 2.76 13.44 -1.39
N ASN A 13 1.91 13.20 -2.39
CA ASN A 13 0.91 12.11 -2.41
C ASN A 13 1.45 10.79 -1.80
N ASN A 14 2.71 10.49 -2.06
CA ASN A 14 3.47 9.36 -1.54
C ASN A 14 3.50 9.25 0.00
N GLU A 15 3.61 10.35 0.76
CA GLU A 15 3.61 10.34 2.25
C GLU A 15 2.25 9.92 2.81
N MET A 16 1.15 10.43 2.24
CA MET A 16 -0.19 10.04 2.64
C MET A 16 -0.48 8.58 2.28
N GLU A 17 -0.03 8.15 1.10
CA GLU A 17 -0.15 6.75 0.68
C GLU A 17 0.68 5.80 1.57
N MET A 18 1.90 6.18 1.97
CA MET A 18 2.69 5.40 2.92
C MET A 18 2.04 5.33 4.29
N LEU A 19 1.48 6.43 4.79
CA LEU A 19 0.76 6.43 6.07
C LEU A 19 -0.47 5.51 6.00
N ALA A 20 -1.20 5.53 4.89
CA ALA A 20 -2.34 4.65 4.66
C ALA A 20 -1.91 3.17 4.68
N LEU A 21 -0.80 2.83 4.01
CA LEU A 21 -0.25 1.48 4.02
C LEU A 21 0.21 1.04 5.42
N ILE A 22 0.91 1.91 6.17
CA ILE A 22 1.33 1.61 7.55
C ILE A 22 0.10 1.31 8.42
N ASN A 23 -0.95 2.13 8.33
CA ASN A 23 -2.17 1.88 9.08
C ASN A 23 -2.85 0.56 8.67
N ALA A 24 -2.90 0.23 7.38
CA ALA A 24 -3.43 -1.05 6.91
C ALA A 24 -2.64 -2.23 7.48
N LEU A 25 -1.32 -2.17 7.47
CA LEU A 25 -0.44 -3.20 8.05
C LEU A 25 -0.60 -3.33 9.57
N LEU A 26 -0.73 -2.21 10.28
CA LEU A 26 -1.01 -2.23 11.73
C LEU A 26 -2.36 -2.87 12.05
N GLN A 27 -3.37 -2.70 11.19
CA GLN A 27 -4.65 -3.40 11.36
C GLN A 27 -4.53 -4.88 11.00
N ALA A 28 -3.80 -5.21 9.94
CA ALA A 28 -3.52 -6.59 9.54
C ALA A 28 -2.79 -7.37 10.65
N ALA A 29 -1.89 -6.72 11.38
CA ALA A 29 -1.17 -7.31 12.51
C ALA A 29 -2.06 -7.67 13.71
N LYS A 30 -3.30 -7.14 13.80
CA LYS A 30 -4.23 -7.43 14.91
C LYS A 30 -5.05 -8.69 14.73
N THR A 31 -4.98 -9.32 13.56
CA THR A 31 -5.66 -10.57 13.23
C THR A 31 -4.63 -11.58 12.75
N ASP A 32 -4.90 -12.88 12.86
CA ASP A 32 -4.10 -13.94 12.23
C ASP A 32 -4.68 -14.39 10.87
N ALA A 33 -5.83 -13.84 10.49
CA ALA A 33 -6.46 -14.14 9.21
C ALA A 33 -5.62 -13.63 8.02
N PRO A 34 -5.78 -14.23 6.83
CA PRO A 34 -5.34 -13.65 5.58
C PRO A 34 -5.91 -12.24 5.39
N VAL A 35 -5.08 -11.31 4.95
CA VAL A 35 -5.44 -9.91 4.72
C VAL A 35 -5.02 -9.51 3.31
N THR A 36 -5.95 -8.94 2.56
CA THR A 36 -5.68 -8.39 1.24
C THR A 36 -5.67 -6.86 1.29
N ILE A 37 -4.55 -6.25 0.91
CA ILE A 37 -4.39 -4.81 0.79
C ILE A 37 -4.63 -4.40 -0.66
N VAL A 38 -5.65 -3.57 -0.88
CA VAL A 38 -6.01 -3.03 -2.20
C VAL A 38 -5.50 -1.60 -2.30
N SER A 39 -4.79 -1.27 -3.38
CA SER A 39 -4.32 0.10 -3.64
C SER A 39 -4.38 0.42 -5.13
N ASP A 40 -4.71 1.67 -5.46
CA ASP A 40 -4.63 2.19 -6.82
C ASP A 40 -3.24 2.73 -7.19
N SER A 41 -2.37 2.89 -6.18
CA SER A 41 -1.02 3.40 -6.31
C SER A 41 -0.06 2.27 -6.69
N LYS A 42 0.14 2.11 -8.00
CA LYS A 42 1.13 1.16 -8.54
C LYS A 42 2.52 1.35 -7.92
N TYR A 43 2.91 2.61 -7.65
CA TYR A 43 4.18 2.93 -6.99
C TYR A 43 4.31 2.26 -5.61
N VAL A 44 3.27 2.31 -4.78
CA VAL A 44 3.28 1.71 -3.44
C VAL A 44 3.33 0.19 -3.53
N LEU A 45 2.53 -0.39 -4.43
CA LEU A 45 2.48 -1.82 -4.65
C LEU A 45 3.80 -2.38 -5.19
N ASP A 46 4.40 -1.76 -6.19
CA ASP A 46 5.71 -2.16 -6.72
C ASP A 46 6.80 -1.99 -5.64
N SER A 47 6.68 -0.97 -4.78
CA SER A 47 7.63 -0.75 -3.69
C SER A 47 7.53 -1.84 -2.62
N VAL A 48 6.32 -2.18 -2.16
CA VAL A 48 6.11 -3.17 -1.09
C VAL A 48 6.26 -4.62 -1.56
N THR A 49 6.01 -4.91 -2.82
CA THR A 49 6.11 -6.28 -3.36
C THR A 49 7.49 -6.60 -3.93
N ASN A 50 8.26 -5.59 -4.35
CA ASN A 50 9.51 -5.82 -5.08
C ASN A 50 10.65 -4.92 -4.60
N TRP A 51 10.52 -3.59 -4.70
CA TRP A 51 11.68 -2.72 -4.55
C TRP A 51 12.25 -2.69 -3.13
N MET A 52 11.41 -2.75 -2.10
CA MET A 52 11.88 -2.71 -0.72
C MET A 52 12.77 -3.90 -0.36
N TYR A 53 12.51 -5.09 -0.94
CA TYR A 53 13.36 -6.27 -0.75
C TYR A 53 14.74 -6.07 -1.37
N ASN A 54 14.79 -5.52 -2.59
CA ASN A 54 16.05 -5.20 -3.25
C ASN A 54 16.79 -4.04 -2.53
N TRP A 55 16.06 -3.07 -1.98
CA TRP A 55 16.69 -2.02 -1.18
C TRP A 55 17.28 -2.60 0.10
N GLN A 56 16.54 -3.45 0.81
CA GLN A 56 17.01 -4.11 2.02
C GLN A 56 18.26 -4.95 1.75
N SER A 57 18.27 -5.76 0.67
CA SER A 57 19.41 -6.59 0.32
C SER A 57 20.65 -5.78 -0.05
N ASN A 58 20.45 -4.57 -0.58
CA ASN A 58 21.52 -3.61 -0.89
C ASN A 58 21.85 -2.65 0.26
N GLY A 59 21.39 -2.94 1.48
CA GLY A 59 21.68 -2.12 2.67
C GLY A 59 21.02 -0.74 2.62
N TRP A 60 19.79 -0.68 2.10
CA TRP A 60 18.97 0.51 1.93
C TRP A 60 19.58 1.57 1.00
N LYS A 61 20.15 1.09 -0.11
CA LYS A 61 20.73 1.92 -1.17
C LYS A 61 20.14 1.52 -2.51
N LYS A 62 20.03 2.48 -3.43
CA LYS A 62 19.72 2.20 -4.85
C LYS A 62 20.82 2.79 -5.74
N ALA A 63 21.03 2.20 -6.91
CA ALA A 63 22.06 2.64 -7.86
C ALA A 63 21.92 4.12 -8.27
N GLY A 64 20.70 4.65 -8.27
CA GLY A 64 20.38 6.04 -8.63
C GLY A 64 20.43 7.05 -7.48
N GLY A 65 21.05 6.74 -6.33
CA GLY A 65 21.19 7.66 -5.19
C GLY A 65 20.29 7.32 -4.01
N GLU A 66 19.84 8.34 -3.26
CA GLU A 66 19.07 8.13 -2.03
C GLU A 66 17.64 7.67 -2.30
N ILE A 67 17.14 6.75 -1.47
CA ILE A 67 15.74 6.30 -1.50
C ILE A 67 14.90 7.36 -0.79
N ALA A 68 13.97 7.98 -1.52
CA ALA A 68 13.04 8.93 -0.93
C ALA A 68 12.18 8.23 0.14
N ASN A 69 11.98 8.90 1.27
CA ASN A 69 11.20 8.38 2.41
C ASN A 69 11.70 7.05 2.96
N LEU A 70 13.03 6.82 2.93
CA LEU A 70 13.67 5.59 3.39
C LEU A 70 13.15 5.09 4.74
N LYS A 71 13.01 5.97 5.74
CA LYS A 71 12.51 5.60 7.08
C LYS A 71 11.11 4.99 7.04
N GLY A 72 10.23 5.51 6.18
CA GLY A 72 8.88 4.97 5.99
C GLY A 72 8.92 3.57 5.39
N TRP A 73 9.76 3.36 4.37
CA TRP A 73 9.94 2.05 3.75
C TRP A 73 10.55 1.02 4.70
N GLN A 74 11.49 1.43 5.55
CA GLN A 74 12.03 0.58 6.61
C GLN A 74 10.94 0.13 7.58
N GLN A 75 10.12 1.07 8.06
CA GLN A 75 9.00 0.75 8.94
C GLN A 75 7.97 -0.16 8.27
N ILE A 76 7.63 0.08 7.00
CA ILE A 76 6.72 -0.78 6.22
C ILE A 76 7.31 -2.19 6.10
N PHE A 77 8.60 -2.30 5.78
CA PHE A 77 9.28 -3.59 5.65
C PHE A 77 9.22 -4.40 6.96
N ASP A 78 9.52 -3.75 8.09
CA ASP A 78 9.47 -4.39 9.42
C ASP A 78 8.06 -4.86 9.79
N LEU A 79 7.01 -4.16 9.32
CA LEU A 79 5.61 -4.55 9.51
C LEU A 79 5.16 -5.66 8.56
N VAL A 80 5.66 -5.68 7.32
CA VAL A 80 5.27 -6.68 6.30
C VAL A 80 5.90 -8.04 6.59
N GLN A 81 7.18 -8.07 7.00
CA GLN A 81 7.92 -9.32 7.26
C GLN A 81 7.16 -10.37 8.10
N PRO A 82 6.60 -10.04 9.29
CA PRO A 82 5.87 -11.03 10.09
C PRO A 82 4.51 -11.43 9.49
N LEU A 83 4.00 -10.65 8.52
CA LEU A 83 2.69 -10.82 7.89
C LEU A 83 2.78 -11.43 6.49
N GLU A 84 3.99 -11.63 5.95
CA GLU A 84 4.24 -11.97 4.53
C GLU A 84 3.47 -13.21 4.06
N ASN A 85 3.36 -14.24 4.91
CA ASN A 85 2.64 -15.48 4.58
C ASN A 85 1.11 -15.35 4.51
N ARG A 86 0.56 -14.19 4.88
CA ARG A 86 -0.88 -13.92 4.98
C ARG A 86 -1.28 -12.56 4.45
N LEU A 87 -0.37 -11.88 3.75
CA LEU A 87 -0.63 -10.60 3.11
C LEU A 87 -0.70 -10.79 1.59
N ASP A 88 -1.83 -10.43 1.03
CA ASP A 88 -2.01 -10.31 -0.42
C ASP A 88 -2.12 -8.84 -0.83
N PHE A 89 -1.63 -8.52 -2.01
CA PHE A 89 -1.67 -7.17 -2.56
C PHE A 89 -2.42 -7.16 -3.89
N ILE A 90 -3.44 -6.32 -4.01
CA ILE A 90 -4.22 -6.15 -5.24
C ILE A 90 -4.06 -4.73 -5.76
N TRP A 91 -3.60 -4.64 -7.01
CA TRP A 91 -3.60 -3.38 -7.74
C TRP A 91 -4.93 -3.15 -8.45
N VAL A 92 -5.54 -1.99 -8.20
CA VAL A 92 -6.70 -1.52 -8.95
C VAL A 92 -6.32 -0.32 -9.79
N LYS A 93 -6.88 -0.19 -10.99
CA LYS A 93 -6.58 0.96 -11.84
C LYS A 93 -7.36 2.18 -11.33
N GLY A 94 -6.67 3.09 -10.63
CA GLY A 94 -7.21 4.40 -10.28
C GLY A 94 -7.42 5.25 -11.53
N HIS A 95 -8.63 5.28 -12.05
CA HIS A 95 -9.02 6.23 -13.09
C HIS A 95 -9.72 7.43 -12.44
N ALA A 96 -9.30 8.62 -12.85
CA ALA A 96 -9.69 9.94 -12.31
C ALA A 96 -11.16 10.34 -12.58
N THR A 97 -12.10 9.40 -12.53
CA THR A 97 -13.53 9.64 -12.67
C THR A 97 -14.30 8.84 -11.61
N SER A 98 -14.28 9.33 -10.37
CA SER A 98 -15.34 9.19 -9.37
C SER A 98 -15.92 7.79 -9.03
N ASN A 99 -15.31 6.69 -9.47
CA ASN A 99 -15.81 5.31 -9.28
C ASN A 99 -14.80 4.36 -8.62
N GLY A 100 -13.58 4.82 -8.29
CA GLY A 100 -12.54 3.98 -7.69
C GLY A 100 -12.97 3.35 -6.36
N ASN A 101 -13.66 4.11 -5.50
CA ASN A 101 -14.17 3.58 -4.22
C ASN A 101 -15.23 2.49 -4.41
N VAL A 102 -16.08 2.59 -5.45
CA VAL A 102 -17.14 1.59 -5.70
C VAL A 102 -16.55 0.25 -6.17
N LEU A 103 -15.41 0.28 -6.86
CA LEU A 103 -14.67 -0.92 -7.26
C LEU A 103 -13.94 -1.56 -6.08
N VAL A 104 -13.35 -0.76 -5.19
CA VAL A 104 -12.75 -1.28 -3.94
C VAL A 104 -13.82 -1.92 -3.06
N ASP A 105 -14.98 -1.28 -2.89
CA ASP A 105 -16.10 -1.86 -2.13
C ASP A 105 -16.63 -3.14 -2.79
N ARG A 106 -16.70 -3.19 -4.13
CA ARG A 106 -17.13 -4.41 -4.84
C ARG A 106 -16.11 -5.55 -4.72
N LEU A 107 -14.82 -5.27 -4.89
CA LEU A 107 -13.75 -6.27 -4.76
C LEU A 107 -13.58 -6.73 -3.32
N LEU A 108 -13.79 -5.86 -2.33
CA LEU A 108 -13.84 -6.25 -0.93
C LEU A 108 -15.02 -7.19 -0.67
N ASN A 109 -16.19 -6.94 -1.25
CA ASN A 109 -17.33 -7.86 -1.15
C ASN A 109 -17.06 -9.21 -1.84
N GLU A 110 -16.45 -9.21 -3.03
CA GLU A 110 -16.10 -10.45 -3.74
C GLU A 110 -14.99 -11.25 -3.03
N ALA A 111 -14.03 -10.57 -2.37
CA ALA A 111 -13.00 -11.23 -1.58
C ALA A 111 -13.53 -11.80 -0.25
N MET A 112 -14.58 -11.20 0.35
CA MET A 112 -15.25 -11.76 1.52
C MET A 112 -16.14 -12.96 1.19
N ASP A 113 -16.70 -13.03 -0.03
CA ASP A 113 -17.52 -14.16 -0.49
C ASP A 113 -16.69 -15.39 -0.92
N ALA A 114 -15.38 -15.22 -1.09
CA ALA A 114 -14.45 -16.29 -1.50
C ALA A 114 -13.68 -16.95 -0.32
N LEU A 115 -14.02 -16.60 0.92
CA LEU A 115 -13.49 -17.16 2.17
C LEU A 115 -14.49 -18.14 2.81
#